data_AF-A0A2M8BBH2-F1
#
_entry.id   AF-A0A2M8BBH2-F1
#
_cell.length_a   1.000
_cell.length_b   1.000
_cell.length_c   1.000
_cell.angle_alpha   90.00
_cell.angle_beta   90.00
_cell.angle_gamma   90.00
#
_symmetry.space_group_name_H-M   'P 1'
#
loop_
_entity.id
_entity.type
_entity.pdbx_description
1 polymer ?
#
loop_
_entity_poly.entity_id
_entity_poly.type
_entity_poly.pdbx_seq_one_letter_code
_entity_poly.pdbx_strand_id
1 'polypeptide(L)'
;MPQRIRRFLAGFGVYLDRRMLALFFLGFSSGLPRLLVYSTLSFWLSKEGLSIKTVGLFASTALPYNVKFLWAPLVDRFRLPFLADWLGLRRAWMVLSQVGLVGAIVALSKVDVGAEPLLTAQLAILVAVFSATQDIVIDAFRIEILKDEEQGAGAAMAVFGYRISMLVASAGALYLVAAFGSWSTAYLIMALFMSVGLVTTLLLKEPEIEREQVRAQSSALGTLKEHFKLGVFNPFADFLKRDGAFLVILFVVFFKFGEAMLGTMVNPFLYKSGL
;
A
#
# COMPACT_ATOMS: atom_id res chain seq x y z
N MET A 1 28.24 -15.40 -28.63
CA MET A 1 27.17 -14.40 -28.32
C MET A 1 27.81 -13.02 -28.17
N PRO A 2 27.31 -11.96 -28.82
CA PRO A 2 27.92 -10.62 -28.79
C PRO A 2 27.94 -10.03 -27.37
N GLN A 3 29.05 -9.36 -26.98
CA GLN A 3 29.21 -8.74 -25.65
C GLN A 3 28.09 -7.75 -25.29
N ARG A 4 27.51 -7.04 -26.27
CA ARG A 4 26.35 -6.15 -26.06
C ARG A 4 25.11 -6.90 -25.58
N ILE A 5 24.84 -8.09 -26.12
CA ILE A 5 23.69 -8.91 -25.71
C ILE A 5 23.92 -9.47 -24.31
N ARG A 6 25.16 -9.87 -23.96
CA ARG A 6 25.49 -10.27 -22.59
C ARG A 6 25.35 -9.13 -21.57
N ARG A 7 25.76 -7.90 -21.90
CA ARG A 7 25.56 -6.72 -21.03
C ARG A 7 24.08 -6.35 -20.88
N PHE A 8 23.31 -6.43 -21.97
CA PHE A 8 21.88 -6.16 -21.96
C PHE A 8 21.11 -7.20 -21.13
N LEU A 9 21.39 -8.49 -21.33
CA LEU A 9 20.80 -9.58 -20.53
C LEU A 9 21.27 -9.57 -19.07
N ALA A 10 22.51 -9.15 -18.80
CA ALA A 10 22.99 -8.94 -17.43
C ALA A 10 22.23 -7.83 -16.71
N GLY A 11 21.76 -6.80 -17.44
CA GLY A 11 20.87 -5.76 -16.90
C GLY A 11 19.51 -6.30 -16.44
N PHE A 12 19.01 -7.39 -17.04
CA PHE A 12 17.81 -8.07 -16.57
C PHE A 12 18.03 -8.91 -15.31
N GLY A 13 19.28 -9.32 -15.04
CA GLY A 13 19.63 -10.11 -13.86
C GLY A 13 19.30 -9.40 -12.54
N VAL A 14 19.31 -8.06 -12.54
CA VAL A 14 18.92 -7.25 -11.36
C VAL A 14 17.48 -7.53 -10.95
N TYR A 15 16.55 -7.67 -11.90
CA TYR A 15 15.13 -7.93 -11.61
C TYR A 15 14.85 -9.34 -11.07
N LEU A 16 15.79 -10.27 -11.26
CA LEU A 16 15.72 -11.63 -10.72
C LEU A 16 16.40 -11.77 -9.35
N ASP A 17 17.00 -10.70 -8.82
CA ASP A 17 17.46 -10.68 -7.44
C ASP A 17 16.27 -10.95 -6.50
N ARG A 18 16.51 -11.78 -5.48
CA ARG A 18 15.51 -12.15 -4.47
C ARG A 18 14.85 -10.93 -3.84
N ARG A 19 15.59 -9.83 -3.62
CA ARG A 19 15.07 -8.56 -3.09
C ARG A 19 14.07 -7.92 -4.05
N MET A 20 14.37 -7.92 -5.35
CA MET A 20 13.49 -7.37 -6.37
C MET A 20 12.21 -8.17 -6.54
N LEU A 21 12.31 -9.50 -6.53
CA LEU A 21 11.14 -10.39 -6.54
C LEU A 21 10.30 -10.22 -5.28
N ALA A 22 10.93 -10.06 -4.12
CA ALA A 22 10.20 -9.80 -2.89
C ALA A 22 9.46 -8.46 -2.93
N LEU A 23 10.08 -7.41 -3.47
CA LEU A 23 9.42 -6.10 -3.66
C LEU A 23 8.26 -6.19 -4.65
N PHE A 24 8.34 -7.04 -5.67
CA PHE A 24 7.20 -7.33 -6.54
C PHE A 24 6.03 -7.97 -5.78
N PHE A 25 6.27 -9.01 -4.97
CA PHE A 25 5.21 -9.66 -4.20
C PHE A 25 4.64 -8.76 -3.09
N LEU A 26 5.48 -7.95 -2.44
CA LEU A 26 5.05 -6.93 -1.48
C LEU A 26 4.23 -5.83 -2.17
N GLY A 27 4.64 -5.40 -3.37
CA GLY A 27 3.89 -4.46 -4.21
C GLY A 27 2.52 -5.02 -4.61
N PHE A 28 2.46 -6.30 -5.00
CA PHE A 28 1.22 -7.01 -5.28
C PHE A 28 0.28 -6.99 -4.05
N SER A 29 0.80 -7.39 -2.89
CA SER A 29 0.08 -7.34 -1.61
C SER A 29 -0.38 -5.92 -1.21
N SER A 30 0.38 -4.88 -1.56
CA SER A 30 0.01 -3.47 -1.29
C SER A 30 -1.11 -2.96 -2.19
N GLY A 31 -1.19 -3.41 -3.45
CA GLY A 31 -2.19 -2.91 -4.39
C GLY A 31 -3.59 -3.51 -4.26
N LEU A 32 -3.74 -4.72 -3.72
CA LEU A 32 -5.04 -5.38 -3.58
C LEU A 32 -6.04 -4.56 -2.72
N PRO A 33 -5.72 -4.15 -1.49
CA PRO A 33 -6.74 -3.68 -0.55
C PRO A 33 -7.37 -2.35 -0.95
N ARG A 34 -6.57 -1.46 -1.56
CA ARG A 34 -7.03 -0.12 -1.92
C ARG A 34 -8.23 -0.19 -2.86
N LEU A 35 -8.21 -1.11 -3.84
CA LEU A 35 -9.33 -1.28 -4.75
C LEU A 35 -10.51 -2.00 -4.09
N LEU A 36 -10.23 -2.95 -3.20
CA LEU A 36 -11.25 -3.66 -2.43
C LEU A 36 -12.06 -2.75 -1.51
N VAL A 37 -11.55 -1.58 -1.12
CA VAL A 37 -12.33 -0.58 -0.35
C VAL A 37 -12.74 0.64 -1.18
N TYR A 38 -12.32 0.71 -2.44
CA TYR A 38 -12.62 1.81 -3.33
C TYR A 38 -13.54 1.38 -4.46
N SER A 39 -13.03 1.14 -5.67
CA SER A 39 -13.85 0.85 -6.84
C SER A 39 -14.65 -0.44 -6.71
N THR A 40 -14.05 -1.50 -6.14
CA THR A 40 -14.68 -2.82 -6.06
C THR A 40 -15.82 -2.84 -5.04
N LEU A 41 -15.59 -2.22 -3.87
CA LEU A 41 -16.64 -2.04 -2.88
C LEU A 41 -17.74 -1.09 -3.38
N SER A 42 -17.37 0.01 -4.05
CA SER A 42 -18.35 0.95 -4.61
C SER A 42 -19.28 0.26 -5.60
N PHE A 43 -18.74 -0.63 -6.44
CA PHE A 43 -19.53 -1.43 -7.36
C PHE A 43 -20.42 -2.44 -6.63
N TRP A 44 -19.89 -3.14 -5.63
CA TRP A 44 -20.68 -4.07 -4.80
C TRP A 44 -21.85 -3.35 -4.12
N LEU A 45 -21.61 -2.22 -3.45
CA LEU A 45 -22.65 -1.40 -2.83
C LEU A 45 -23.72 -0.94 -3.83
N SER A 46 -23.30 -0.54 -5.04
CA SER A 46 -24.24 -0.16 -6.10
C SER A 46 -25.11 -1.34 -6.54
N LYS A 47 -24.56 -2.56 -6.56
CA LYS A 47 -25.30 -3.79 -6.89
C LYS A 47 -26.31 -4.20 -5.82
N GLU A 48 -26.01 -3.96 -4.56
CA GLU A 48 -26.96 -4.13 -3.44
C GLU A 48 -28.00 -3.00 -3.35
N GLY A 49 -28.03 -2.08 -4.34
CA GLY A 49 -29.06 -1.06 -4.45
C GLY A 49 -28.84 0.19 -3.57
N LEU A 50 -27.65 0.37 -2.99
CA LEU A 50 -27.36 1.60 -2.25
C LEU A 50 -27.34 2.83 -3.16
N SER A 51 -27.80 3.96 -2.61
CA SER A 51 -27.84 5.23 -3.36
C SER A 51 -26.44 5.69 -3.77
N ILE A 52 -26.35 6.39 -4.91
CA ILE A 52 -25.11 7.01 -5.40
C ILE A 52 -24.50 7.94 -4.33
N LYS A 53 -25.34 8.61 -3.53
CA LYS A 53 -24.88 9.45 -2.41
C LYS A 53 -24.16 8.63 -1.34
N THR A 54 -24.71 7.47 -0.98
CA THR A 54 -24.08 6.55 -0.01
C THR A 54 -22.78 5.99 -0.57
N VAL A 55 -22.79 5.51 -1.81
CA VAL A 55 -21.56 5.02 -2.47
C VAL A 55 -20.50 6.12 -2.56
N GLY A 56 -20.90 7.36 -2.86
CA GLY A 56 -20.01 8.51 -2.84
C GLY A 56 -19.42 8.81 -1.45
N LEU A 57 -20.21 8.63 -0.39
CA LEU A 57 -19.72 8.76 0.99
C LEU A 57 -18.67 7.69 1.31
N PHE A 58 -18.81 6.47 0.79
CA PHE A 58 -17.80 5.42 0.97
C PHE A 58 -16.42 5.78 0.41
N ALA A 59 -16.31 6.73 -0.52
CA ALA A 59 -15.01 7.25 -0.95
C ALA A 59 -14.20 7.85 0.21
N SER A 60 -14.86 8.35 1.27
CA SER A 60 -14.17 8.85 2.46
C SER A 60 -13.51 7.74 3.29
N THR A 61 -13.88 6.47 3.10
CA THR A 61 -13.20 5.35 3.78
C THR A 61 -11.75 5.20 3.33
N ALA A 62 -11.38 5.78 2.18
CA ALA A 62 -10.00 5.84 1.69
C ALA A 62 -9.15 6.96 2.32
N LEU A 63 -9.73 7.81 3.19
CA LEU A 63 -8.99 8.88 3.89
C LEU A 63 -7.68 8.42 4.55
N PRO A 64 -7.59 7.23 5.18
CA PRO A 64 -6.35 6.76 5.77
C PRO A 64 -5.15 6.77 4.80
N TYR A 65 -5.35 6.49 3.51
CA TYR A 65 -4.26 6.53 2.53
C TYR A 65 -3.66 7.95 2.35
N ASN A 66 -4.48 8.99 2.53
CA ASN A 66 -4.08 10.39 2.35
C ASN A 66 -3.37 10.95 3.59
N VAL A 67 -3.77 10.50 4.77
CA VAL A 67 -3.25 11.01 6.05
C VAL A 67 -2.25 10.07 6.71
N LYS A 68 -1.83 8.98 6.04
CA LYS A 68 -0.89 7.99 6.57
C LYS A 68 0.44 8.56 7.06
N PHE A 69 0.87 9.70 6.51
CA PHE A 69 2.05 10.43 6.96
C PHE A 69 1.97 10.88 8.43
N LEU A 70 0.76 11.01 9.01
CA LEU A 70 0.58 11.41 10.41
C LEU A 70 1.06 10.34 11.40
N TRP A 71 0.93 9.06 11.05
CA TRP A 71 1.37 7.95 11.90
C TRP A 71 2.57 7.18 11.35
N ALA A 72 3.05 7.51 10.14
CA ALA A 72 4.27 6.91 9.60
C ALA A 72 5.47 7.00 10.57
N PRO A 73 5.73 8.14 11.25
CA PRO A 73 6.86 8.20 12.18
C PRO A 73 6.70 7.33 13.43
N LEU A 74 5.46 7.01 13.81
CA LEU A 74 5.20 6.05 14.88
C LEU A 74 5.63 4.66 14.40
N VAL A 75 5.20 4.25 13.20
CA VAL A 75 5.53 2.95 12.61
C VAL A 75 7.05 2.81 12.40
N ASP A 76 7.74 3.90 12.05
CA ASP A 76 9.19 3.90 11.82
C ASP A 76 10.04 3.78 13.08
N ARG A 77 9.48 4.11 14.26
CA ARG A 77 10.28 4.23 15.50
C ARG A 77 9.80 3.29 16.60
N PHE A 78 8.52 2.92 16.58
CA PHE A 78 7.92 2.15 17.66
C PHE A 78 8.20 0.66 17.48
N ARG A 79 9.03 0.12 18.36
CA ARG A 79 9.33 -1.32 18.41
C ARG A 79 8.17 -2.09 19.03
N LEU A 80 7.51 -2.94 18.25
CA LEU A 80 6.42 -3.79 18.72
C LEU A 80 6.93 -4.80 19.77
N PRO A 81 6.38 -4.82 21.00
CA PRO A 81 6.83 -5.75 22.03
C PRO A 81 6.60 -7.20 21.58
N PHE A 82 7.53 -8.09 21.94
CA PHE A 82 7.56 -9.52 21.57
C PHE A 82 7.80 -9.80 20.08
N LEU A 83 7.01 -9.21 19.17
CA LEU A 83 7.09 -9.46 17.73
C LEU A 83 8.40 -8.95 17.14
N ALA A 84 8.84 -7.74 17.54
CA ALA A 84 10.07 -7.16 17.02
C ALA A 84 11.34 -7.85 17.52
N ASP A 85 11.27 -8.55 18.66
CA ASP A 85 12.38 -9.35 19.17
C ASP A 85 12.60 -10.61 18.33
N TRP A 86 11.53 -11.14 17.73
CA TRP A 86 11.60 -12.32 16.87
C TRP A 86 11.85 -11.97 15.40
N LEU A 87 11.21 -10.92 14.88
CA LEU A 87 11.20 -10.61 13.45
C LEU A 87 12.07 -9.44 13.04
N GLY A 88 12.36 -8.50 13.94
CA GLY A 88 12.82 -7.15 13.61
C GLY A 88 11.66 -6.15 13.52
N LEU A 89 11.95 -4.85 13.46
CA LEU A 89 10.91 -3.82 13.54
C LEU A 89 10.13 -3.71 12.21
N ARG A 90 10.78 -3.72 11.04
CA ARG A 90 10.07 -3.71 9.74
C ARG A 90 9.22 -4.96 9.55
N ARG A 91 9.79 -6.15 9.73
CA ARG A 91 9.03 -7.40 9.57
C ARG A 91 7.90 -7.54 10.57
N ALA A 92 8.08 -7.11 11.83
CA ALA A 92 7.00 -7.12 12.81
C ALA A 92 5.81 -6.24 12.37
N TRP A 93 6.07 -5.02 11.91
CA TRP A 93 5.00 -4.14 11.43
C TRP A 93 4.37 -4.62 10.12
N MET A 94 5.14 -5.21 9.21
CA MET A 94 4.58 -5.84 8.00
C MET A 94 3.63 -6.98 8.37
N VAL A 95 4.04 -7.89 9.27
CA VAL A 95 3.19 -9.00 9.72
C VAL A 95 1.95 -8.48 10.43
N LEU A 96 2.08 -7.53 11.36
CA LEU A 96 0.94 -6.97 12.10
C LEU A 96 -0.08 -6.34 11.15
N SER A 97 0.38 -5.50 10.22
CA SER A 97 -0.49 -4.85 9.26
C SER A 97 -1.14 -5.84 8.29
N GLN A 98 -0.38 -6.83 7.78
CA GLN A 98 -0.92 -7.88 6.89
C GLN A 98 -1.95 -8.78 7.57
N VAL A 99 -1.71 -9.21 8.82
CA VAL A 99 -2.66 -10.04 9.57
C VAL A 99 -3.93 -9.26 9.91
N GLY A 100 -3.79 -8.01 10.37
CA GLY A 100 -4.94 -7.13 10.62
C GLY A 100 -5.74 -6.87 9.35
N LEU A 101 -5.06 -6.66 8.23
CA LEU A 101 -5.65 -6.46 6.92
C LEU A 101 -6.43 -7.68 6.43
N VAL A 102 -5.85 -8.88 6.52
CA VAL A 102 -6.54 -10.14 6.19
C VAL A 102 -7.78 -10.31 7.06
N GLY A 103 -7.65 -10.11 8.37
CA GLY A 103 -8.77 -10.19 9.32
C GLY A 103 -9.90 -9.21 8.97
N ALA A 104 -9.55 -7.97 8.63
CA ALA A 104 -10.52 -6.95 8.25
C ALA A 104 -11.22 -7.26 6.91
N ILE A 105 -10.51 -7.79 5.91
CA ILE A 105 -11.12 -8.23 4.64
C ILE A 105 -12.04 -9.43 4.85
N VAL A 106 -11.64 -10.39 5.68
CA VAL A 106 -12.47 -11.56 6.04
C VAL A 106 -13.70 -11.15 6.85
N ALA A 107 -13.59 -10.14 7.71
CA ALA A 107 -14.74 -9.58 8.40
C ALA A 107 -15.69 -8.89 7.41
N LEU A 108 -15.14 -8.06 6.51
CA LEU A 108 -15.92 -7.35 5.49
C LEU A 108 -16.66 -8.31 4.55
N SER A 109 -16.07 -9.46 4.22
CA SER A 109 -16.72 -10.46 3.37
C SER A 109 -17.94 -11.13 4.00
N LYS A 110 -18.11 -11.03 5.33
CA LYS A 110 -19.22 -11.65 6.07
C LYS A 110 -20.36 -10.69 6.37
N VAL A 111 -20.18 -9.40 6.10
CA VAL A 111 -21.19 -8.37 6.36
C VAL A 111 -22.13 -8.27 5.17
N ASP A 112 -23.43 -8.13 5.46
CA ASP A 112 -24.40 -7.70 4.46
C ASP A 112 -24.26 -6.20 4.25
N VAL A 113 -23.63 -5.82 3.13
CA VAL A 113 -23.33 -4.41 2.84
C VAL A 113 -24.57 -3.58 2.50
N GLY A 114 -25.68 -4.23 2.16
CA GLY A 114 -26.99 -3.61 1.94
C GLY A 114 -27.69 -3.30 3.26
N ALA A 115 -27.69 -4.26 4.18
CA ALA A 115 -28.36 -4.13 5.47
C ALA A 115 -27.55 -3.32 6.50
N GLU A 116 -26.22 -3.41 6.49
CA GLU A 116 -25.35 -2.85 7.54
C GLU A 116 -24.27 -1.86 7.00
N PRO A 117 -24.65 -0.81 6.26
CA PRO A 117 -23.68 0.09 5.60
C PRO A 117 -22.71 0.79 6.57
N LEU A 118 -23.14 1.06 7.81
CA LEU A 118 -22.25 1.66 8.81
C LEU A 118 -21.13 0.69 9.23
N LEU A 119 -21.46 -0.58 9.48
CA LEU A 119 -20.47 -1.60 9.81
C LEU A 119 -19.52 -1.84 8.64
N THR A 120 -20.06 -1.90 7.41
CA THR A 120 -19.26 -1.99 6.19
C THR A 120 -18.26 -0.83 6.09
N ALA A 121 -18.69 0.41 6.36
CA ALA A 121 -17.80 1.58 6.33
C ALA A 121 -16.69 1.49 7.40
N GLN A 122 -17.02 1.05 8.62
CA GLN A 122 -16.03 0.85 9.69
C GLN A 122 -14.99 -0.20 9.31
N LEU A 123 -15.41 -1.33 8.75
CA LEU A 123 -14.50 -2.38 8.28
C LEU A 123 -13.67 -1.91 7.08
N ALA A 124 -14.25 -1.15 6.14
CA ALA A 124 -13.52 -0.56 5.02
C ALA A 124 -12.45 0.43 5.50
N ILE A 125 -12.75 1.27 6.51
CA ILE A 125 -11.77 2.14 7.15
C ILE A 125 -10.66 1.32 7.82
N LEU A 126 -11.02 0.23 8.50
CA LEU A 126 -10.05 -0.64 9.16
C LEU A 126 -9.10 -1.30 8.14
N VAL A 127 -9.63 -1.80 7.01
CA VAL A 127 -8.85 -2.28 5.87
C VAL A 127 -7.93 -1.17 5.35
N ALA A 128 -8.43 0.04 5.16
CA ALA A 128 -7.64 1.18 4.68
C ALA A 128 -6.51 1.57 5.66
N VAL A 129 -6.75 1.56 6.97
CA VAL A 129 -5.73 1.85 7.99
C VAL A 129 -4.62 0.80 8.00
N PHE A 130 -4.97 -0.49 8.00
CA PHE A 130 -3.97 -1.56 7.96
C PHE A 130 -3.20 -1.56 6.63
N SER A 131 -3.89 -1.37 5.50
CA SER A 131 -3.25 -1.28 4.19
C SER A 131 -2.33 -0.06 4.07
N ALA A 132 -2.74 1.11 4.56
CA ALA A 132 -1.90 2.31 4.56
C ALA A 132 -0.66 2.14 5.47
N THR A 133 -0.83 1.43 6.60
CA THR A 133 0.29 1.05 7.48
C THR A 133 1.24 0.09 6.79
N GLN A 134 0.72 -0.94 6.10
CA GLN A 134 1.52 -1.85 5.30
C GLN A 134 2.33 -1.11 4.23
N ASP A 135 1.72 -0.15 3.52
CA ASP A 135 2.41 0.67 2.52
C ASP A 135 3.60 1.43 3.13
N ILE A 136 3.42 2.07 4.30
CA ILE A 136 4.50 2.78 5.00
C ILE A 136 5.69 1.84 5.24
N VAL A 137 5.42 0.65 5.77
CA VAL A 137 6.47 -0.28 6.16
C VAL A 137 7.18 -0.86 4.94
N ILE A 138 6.43 -1.20 3.87
CA ILE A 138 7.00 -1.70 2.63
C ILE A 138 7.87 -0.63 1.95
N ASP A 139 7.43 0.62 1.91
CA ASP A 139 8.19 1.72 1.31
C ASP A 139 9.49 1.97 2.07
N ALA A 140 9.45 1.97 3.40
CA ALA A 140 10.64 2.12 4.23
C ALA A 140 11.59 0.92 4.08
N PHE A 141 11.04 -0.30 4.12
CA PHE A 141 11.82 -1.54 3.93
C PHE A 141 12.53 -1.55 2.57
N ARG A 142 11.87 -1.10 1.49
CA ARG A 142 12.49 -0.99 0.16
C ARG A 142 13.74 -0.11 0.17
N ILE A 143 13.67 1.03 0.85
CA ILE A 143 14.79 1.97 0.95
C ILE A 143 15.95 1.32 1.70
N GLU A 144 15.67 0.56 2.76
CA GLU A 144 16.70 -0.03 3.63
C GLU A 144 17.40 -1.26 3.03
N ILE A 145 16.74 -2.04 2.17
CA ILE A 145 17.34 -3.27 1.59
C ILE A 145 18.07 -3.06 0.26
N LEU A 146 17.90 -1.90 -0.38
CA LEU A 146 18.44 -1.60 -1.70
C LEU A 146 19.52 -0.52 -1.65
N LYS A 147 20.53 -0.66 -2.49
CA LYS A 147 21.51 0.40 -2.73
C LYS A 147 20.88 1.52 -3.56
N ASP A 148 21.45 2.72 -3.51
CA ASP A 148 20.95 3.89 -4.26
C ASP A 148 20.77 3.61 -5.77
N GLU A 149 21.72 2.89 -6.37
CA GLU A 149 21.68 2.47 -7.78
C GLU A 149 20.55 1.49 -8.10
N GLU A 150 20.08 0.74 -7.10
CA GLU A 150 19.06 -0.30 -7.21
C GLU A 150 17.63 0.25 -6.97
N GLN A 151 17.50 1.44 -6.37
CA GLN A 151 16.21 2.03 -5.97
C GLN A 151 15.24 2.16 -7.14
N GLY A 152 15.74 2.54 -8.33
CA GLY A 152 14.91 2.65 -9.53
C GLY A 152 14.29 1.32 -9.95
N ALA A 153 15.09 0.24 -9.97
CA ALA A 153 14.61 -1.10 -10.31
C ALA A 153 13.65 -1.63 -9.22
N GLY A 154 13.96 -1.39 -7.95
CA GLY A 154 13.09 -1.76 -6.83
C GLY A 154 11.72 -1.08 -6.87
N ALA A 155 11.69 0.22 -7.14
CA ALA A 155 10.45 0.97 -7.31
C ALA A 155 9.65 0.44 -8.51
N ALA A 156 10.31 0.13 -9.63
CA ALA A 156 9.66 -0.46 -10.79
C ALA A 156 9.01 -1.81 -10.47
N MET A 157 9.70 -2.69 -9.73
CA MET A 157 9.16 -4.01 -9.35
C MET A 157 7.97 -3.90 -8.39
N ALA A 158 8.06 -3.01 -7.39
CA ALA A 158 6.95 -2.75 -6.48
C ALA A 158 5.73 -2.20 -7.22
N VAL A 159 5.92 -1.22 -8.11
CA VAL A 159 4.84 -0.66 -8.94
C VAL A 159 4.29 -1.72 -9.88
N PHE A 160 5.12 -2.55 -10.49
CA PHE A 160 4.67 -3.60 -11.38
C PHE A 160 3.77 -4.61 -10.64
N GLY A 161 4.21 -5.09 -9.47
CA GLY A 161 3.39 -5.94 -8.60
C GLY A 161 2.06 -5.27 -8.23
N TYR A 162 2.12 -4.00 -7.83
CA TYR A 162 0.94 -3.19 -7.52
C TYR A 162 -0.03 -3.10 -8.71
N ARG A 163 0.46 -2.92 -9.95
CA ARG A 163 -0.40 -2.87 -11.14
C ARG A 163 -1.05 -4.21 -11.45
N ILE A 164 -0.33 -5.33 -11.26
CA ILE A 164 -0.90 -6.67 -11.41
C ILE A 164 -2.01 -6.89 -10.39
N SER A 165 -1.78 -6.55 -9.12
CA SER A 165 -2.84 -6.66 -8.11
C SER A 165 -4.01 -5.75 -8.38
N MET A 166 -3.80 -4.59 -9.01
CA MET A 166 -4.93 -3.76 -9.42
C MET A 166 -5.87 -4.47 -10.40
N LEU A 167 -5.32 -5.18 -11.38
CA LEU A 167 -6.12 -5.97 -12.33
C LEU A 167 -6.85 -7.11 -11.61
N VAL A 168 -6.18 -7.77 -10.67
CA VAL A 168 -6.77 -8.85 -9.87
C VAL A 168 -7.89 -8.34 -8.97
N ALA A 169 -7.70 -7.24 -8.24
CA ALA A 169 -8.70 -6.70 -7.32
C ALA A 169 -9.87 -5.97 -8.01
N SER A 170 -9.71 -5.58 -9.28
CA SER A 170 -10.78 -5.00 -10.10
C SER A 170 -11.45 -6.07 -10.96
N ALA A 171 -10.97 -6.28 -12.19
CA ALA A 171 -11.54 -7.25 -13.13
C ALA A 171 -11.55 -8.67 -12.58
N GLY A 172 -10.48 -9.08 -11.88
CA GLY A 172 -10.41 -10.40 -11.26
C GLY A 172 -11.48 -10.60 -10.17
N ALA A 173 -11.75 -9.60 -9.33
CA ALA A 173 -12.81 -9.68 -8.33
C ALA A 173 -14.19 -9.87 -8.99
N LEU A 174 -14.48 -9.11 -10.05
CA LEU A 174 -15.73 -9.25 -10.81
C LEU A 174 -15.85 -10.63 -11.46
N TYR A 175 -14.75 -11.14 -12.01
CA TYR A 175 -14.71 -12.49 -12.57
C TYR A 175 -15.00 -13.56 -11.50
N LEU A 176 -14.42 -13.45 -10.30
CA LEU A 176 -14.70 -14.37 -9.20
C LEU A 176 -16.18 -14.31 -8.78
N VAL A 177 -16.77 -13.12 -8.74
CA VAL A 177 -18.21 -12.98 -8.45
C VAL A 177 -19.06 -13.63 -9.55
N ALA A 178 -18.70 -13.43 -10.82
CA ALA A 178 -19.40 -14.07 -11.93
C ALA A 178 -19.27 -15.61 -11.91
N ALA A 179 -18.11 -16.12 -11.50
CA ALA A 179 -17.84 -17.56 -11.44
C ALA A 179 -18.48 -18.26 -10.23
N PHE A 180 -18.47 -17.63 -9.06
CA PHE A 180 -18.94 -18.22 -7.80
C PHE A 180 -20.30 -17.69 -7.31
N GLY A 181 -20.83 -16.64 -7.94
CA GLY A 181 -22.10 -16.02 -7.58
C GLY A 181 -22.10 -15.26 -6.24
N SER A 182 -20.94 -15.03 -5.62
CA SER A 182 -20.86 -14.46 -4.27
C SER A 182 -19.70 -13.47 -4.09
N TRP A 183 -20.04 -12.26 -3.66
CA TRP A 183 -19.08 -11.23 -3.23
C TRP A 183 -18.26 -11.67 -2.03
N SER A 184 -18.89 -12.37 -1.09
CA SER A 184 -18.21 -12.94 0.08
C SER A 184 -17.07 -13.86 -0.33
N THR A 185 -17.34 -14.79 -1.26
CA THR A 185 -16.32 -15.72 -1.78
C THR A 185 -15.21 -14.97 -2.50
N ALA A 186 -15.53 -13.96 -3.33
CA ALA A 186 -14.52 -13.16 -4.01
C ALA A 186 -13.59 -12.44 -3.02
N TYR A 187 -14.12 -11.81 -1.97
CA TYR A 187 -13.32 -11.14 -0.94
C TYR A 187 -12.50 -12.12 -0.09
N LEU A 188 -13.02 -13.33 0.19
CA LEU A 188 -12.25 -14.37 0.87
C LEU A 188 -11.05 -14.85 0.03
N ILE A 189 -11.23 -15.00 -1.29
CA ILE A 189 -10.13 -15.34 -2.20
C ILE A 189 -9.11 -14.20 -2.25
N MET A 190 -9.55 -12.94 -2.23
CA MET A 190 -8.64 -11.79 -2.17
C MET A 190 -7.88 -11.72 -0.85
N ALA A 191 -8.53 -12.06 0.27
CA ALA A 191 -7.86 -12.23 1.56
C ALA A 191 -6.83 -13.37 1.52
N LEU A 192 -7.09 -14.45 0.76
CA LEU A 192 -6.10 -15.49 0.53
C LEU A 192 -4.91 -14.98 -0.28
N PHE A 193 -5.13 -14.17 -1.33
CA PHE A 193 -4.03 -13.57 -2.10
C PHE A 193 -3.16 -12.62 -1.28
N MET A 194 -3.70 -11.99 -0.24
CA MET A 194 -2.91 -11.22 0.73
C MET A 194 -1.85 -12.06 1.45
N SER A 195 -2.06 -13.39 1.58
CA SER A 195 -1.07 -14.28 2.20
C SER A 195 0.26 -14.32 1.43
N VAL A 196 0.28 -13.97 0.13
CA VAL A 196 1.51 -13.82 -0.66
C VAL A 196 2.46 -12.81 -0.02
N GLY A 197 1.93 -11.68 0.46
CA GLY A 197 2.70 -10.66 1.18
C GLY A 197 3.23 -11.18 2.51
N LEU A 198 2.39 -11.92 3.25
CA LEU A 198 2.75 -12.51 4.54
C LEU A 198 3.87 -13.54 4.40
N VAL A 199 3.75 -14.46 3.46
CA VAL A 199 4.78 -15.46 3.16
C VAL A 199 6.07 -14.77 2.73
N THR A 200 5.98 -13.77 1.85
CA THR A 200 7.16 -12.99 1.41
C THR A 200 7.86 -12.31 2.59
N THR A 201 7.10 -11.69 3.49
CA THR A 201 7.62 -11.02 4.71
C THR A 201 8.33 -12.00 5.64
N LEU A 202 7.75 -13.19 5.85
CA LEU A 202 8.35 -14.22 6.69
C LEU A 202 9.63 -14.79 6.09
N LEU A 203 9.71 -14.90 4.76
CA LEU A 203 10.90 -15.37 4.04
C LEU A 203 12.00 -14.31 3.93
N LEU A 204 11.69 -13.02 4.11
CA LEU A 204 12.69 -11.96 4.07
C LEU A 204 13.53 -11.93 5.35
N LYS A 205 14.76 -11.43 5.24
CA LYS A 205 15.61 -11.11 6.39
C LYS A 205 15.40 -9.65 6.77
N GLU A 206 15.49 -9.38 8.07
CA GLU A 206 15.45 -8.01 8.58
C GLU A 206 16.68 -7.21 8.11
N PRO A 207 16.54 -5.91 7.75
CA PRO A 207 17.68 -5.06 7.40
C PRO A 207 18.62 -4.85 8.61
N GLU A 208 19.93 -4.84 8.37
CA GLU A 208 20.93 -4.73 9.44
C GLU A 208 21.01 -3.32 10.06
N ILE A 209 20.70 -2.28 9.28
CA ILE A 209 20.82 -0.85 9.63
C ILE A 209 19.94 -0.49 10.85
N GLU A 210 18.84 -1.23 11.05
CA GLU A 210 17.86 -1.01 12.10
C GLU A 210 18.42 -1.27 13.52
N ARG A 211 19.39 -2.18 13.68
CA ARG A 211 19.89 -2.58 15.01
C ARG A 211 20.64 -1.47 15.74
N GLU A 212 21.32 -0.58 15.02
CA GLU A 212 22.11 0.49 15.64
C GLU A 212 21.27 1.76 15.86
N GLN A 213 20.49 2.18 14.86
CA GLN A 213 19.74 3.44 14.93
C GLN A 213 18.56 3.39 15.91
N VAL A 214 17.82 2.27 15.94
CA VAL A 214 16.67 2.11 16.86
C VAL A 214 17.14 1.96 18.30
N ARG A 215 18.26 1.27 18.57
CA ARG A 215 18.85 1.15 19.93
C ARG A 215 19.32 2.49 20.48
N ALA A 216 19.95 3.31 19.65
CA ALA A 216 20.43 4.63 20.07
C ALA A 216 19.27 5.60 20.40
N GLN A 217 18.11 5.45 19.76
CA GLN A 217 16.96 6.34 19.93
C GLN A 217 15.92 5.83 20.94
N SER A 218 15.81 4.52 21.17
CA SER A 218 14.89 3.95 22.17
C SER A 218 15.32 4.17 23.63
N SER A 219 16.58 4.54 23.88
CA SER A 219 17.02 5.05 25.19
C SER A 219 16.51 6.47 25.49
N ALA A 220 16.07 7.19 24.46
CA ALA A 220 15.57 8.56 24.53
C ALA A 220 14.04 8.61 24.40
N LEU A 221 13.32 7.74 25.13
CA LEU A 221 11.85 7.74 25.20
C LEU A 221 11.33 9.01 25.89
N GLY A 222 11.32 10.11 25.14
CA GLY A 222 10.65 11.37 25.45
C GLY A 222 9.14 11.30 25.20
N THR A 223 8.45 12.38 25.55
CA THR A 223 6.97 12.44 25.54
C THR A 223 6.42 12.26 24.12
N LEU A 224 5.20 11.73 23.95
CA LEU A 224 4.52 11.56 22.65
C LEU A 224 4.55 12.82 21.75
N LYS A 225 4.57 14.02 22.37
CA LYS A 225 4.72 15.32 21.70
C LYS A 225 6.07 15.49 20.99
N GLU A 226 7.16 15.03 21.58
CA GLU A 226 8.50 15.13 20.97
C GLU A 226 8.62 14.19 19.77
N HIS A 227 8.03 13.00 19.85
CA HIS A 227 7.96 12.06 18.75
C HIS A 227 7.22 12.63 17.53
N PHE A 228 6.07 13.30 17.75
CA PHE A 228 5.33 13.94 16.66
C PHE A 228 6.12 15.10 16.03
N LYS A 229 6.78 15.92 16.86
CA LYS A 229 7.57 17.06 16.38
C LYS A 229 8.81 16.62 15.59
N LEU A 230 9.53 15.61 16.10
CA LEU A 230 10.73 15.06 15.46
C LEU A 230 10.40 14.22 14.21
N GLY A 231 9.25 13.56 14.19
CA GLY A 231 8.85 12.63 13.14
C GLY A 231 8.08 13.28 11.98
N VAL A 232 7.20 14.25 12.28
CA VAL A 232 6.34 14.90 11.27
C VAL A 232 6.83 16.30 10.98
N PHE A 233 7.06 17.13 12.00
CA PHE A 233 7.29 18.56 11.77
C PHE A 233 8.70 18.87 11.24
N ASN A 234 9.73 18.28 11.86
CA ASN A 234 11.12 18.56 11.49
C ASN A 234 11.46 18.15 10.04
N PRO A 235 11.11 16.95 9.54
CA PRO A 235 11.43 16.57 8.16
C PRO A 235 10.76 17.48 7.12
N PHE A 236 9.51 17.90 7.38
CA PHE A 236 8.81 18.86 6.53
C PHE A 236 9.46 20.24 6.56
N ALA A 237 9.82 20.73 7.75
CA ALA A 237 10.52 22.00 7.90
C ALA A 237 11.90 21.96 7.21
N ASP A 238 12.63 20.86 7.34
CA ASP A 238 13.94 20.69 6.70
C ASP A 238 13.82 20.58 5.17
N PHE A 239 12.78 19.90 4.67
CA PHE A 239 12.48 19.88 3.24
C PHE A 239 12.19 21.29 2.70
N LEU A 240 11.35 22.07 3.38
CA LEU A 240 10.99 23.43 2.95
C LEU A 240 12.17 24.42 2.99
N LYS A 241 13.20 24.12 3.79
CA LYS A 241 14.44 24.90 3.84
C LYS A 241 15.43 24.56 2.73
N ARG A 242 15.25 23.45 2.00
CA ARG A 242 16.17 23.06 0.92
C ARG A 242 16.02 23.97 -0.29
N ASP A 243 17.14 24.31 -0.91
CA ASP A 243 17.16 25.04 -2.16
C ASP A 243 16.38 24.27 -3.24
N GLY A 244 15.44 24.94 -3.89
CA GLY A 244 14.57 24.35 -4.92
C GLY A 244 13.33 23.64 -4.41
N ALA A 245 13.05 23.59 -3.09
CA ALA A 245 11.85 22.96 -2.54
C ALA A 245 10.55 23.50 -3.18
N PHE A 246 10.47 24.82 -3.41
CA PHE A 246 9.33 25.45 -4.08
C PHE A 246 9.15 24.95 -5.52
N LEU A 247 10.24 24.82 -6.29
CA LEU A 247 10.19 24.31 -7.68
C LEU A 247 9.75 22.85 -7.71
N VAL A 248 10.21 22.04 -6.75
CA VAL A 248 9.79 20.63 -6.62
C VAL A 248 8.30 20.55 -6.30
N ILE A 249 7.81 21.34 -5.34
CA ILE A 249 6.37 21.39 -5.02
C ILE A 249 5.56 21.80 -6.24
N LEU A 250 5.98 22.87 -6.93
CA LEU A 250 5.30 23.37 -8.12
C LEU A 250 5.23 22.31 -9.22
N PHE A 251 6.36 21.64 -9.48
CA PHE A 251 6.44 20.53 -10.43
C PHE A 251 5.48 19.39 -10.06
N VAL A 252 5.51 18.93 -8.80
CA VAL A 252 4.62 17.85 -8.32
C VAL A 252 3.15 18.23 -8.46
N VAL A 253 2.78 19.47 -8.10
CA VAL A 253 1.40 19.96 -8.22
C VAL A 253 0.94 19.99 -9.66
N PHE A 254 1.70 20.59 -10.58
CA PHE A 254 1.30 20.65 -11.99
C PHE A 254 1.29 19.27 -12.66
N PHE A 255 2.28 18.42 -12.36
CA PHE A 255 2.33 17.06 -12.88
C PHE A 255 1.12 16.24 -12.40
N LYS A 256 0.83 16.28 -11.09
CA LYS A 256 -0.33 15.55 -10.51
C LYS A 256 -1.67 16.12 -10.94
N PHE A 257 -1.77 17.43 -11.12
CA PHE A 257 -2.97 18.06 -11.65
C PHE A 257 -3.29 17.54 -13.06
N GLY A 258 -2.29 17.48 -13.94
CA GLY A 258 -2.44 16.91 -15.27
C GLY A 258 -2.86 15.43 -15.24
N GLU A 259 -2.21 14.62 -14.40
CA GLU A 259 -2.54 13.20 -14.23
C GLU A 259 -3.99 13.00 -13.73
N ALA A 260 -4.42 13.79 -12.74
CA ALA A 260 -5.76 13.71 -12.17
C ALA A 260 -6.86 14.12 -13.16
N MET A 261 -6.62 15.18 -13.95
CA MET A 261 -7.54 15.60 -15.02
C MET A 261 -7.67 14.51 -16.09
N LEU A 262 -6.55 13.94 -16.55
CA LEU A 262 -6.58 12.83 -17.51
C LEU A 262 -7.36 11.63 -16.95
N GLY A 263 -7.05 11.20 -15.73
CA GLY A 263 -7.70 10.03 -15.12
C GLY A 263 -9.21 10.16 -14.96
N THR A 264 -9.72 11.36 -14.68
CA THR A 264 -11.17 11.61 -14.52
C THR A 264 -11.90 11.84 -15.84
N MET A 265 -11.23 12.37 -16.86
CA MET A 265 -11.84 12.71 -18.15
C MET A 265 -11.82 11.57 -19.17
N VAL A 266 -10.90 10.59 -19.04
CA VAL A 266 -10.79 9.48 -19.99
C VAL A 266 -12.09 8.67 -20.09
N ASN A 267 -12.72 8.29 -18.97
CA ASN A 267 -13.96 7.49 -19.02
C ASN A 267 -15.15 8.25 -19.65
N PRO A 268 -15.46 9.50 -19.27
CA PRO A 268 -16.47 10.31 -19.97
C PRO A 268 -16.16 10.54 -21.45
N PHE A 269 -14.88 10.72 -21.81
CA PHE A 269 -14.46 10.90 -23.20
C PHE A 269 -14.70 9.64 -24.02
N LEU A 270 -14.26 8.47 -23.55
CA LEU A 270 -14.46 7.19 -24.23
C LEU A 270 -15.95 6.89 -24.44
N TYR A 271 -16.77 7.07 -23.39
CA TYR A 271 -18.22 6.89 -23.49
C TYR A 271 -18.86 7.82 -24.53
N LYS A 272 -18.47 9.11 -24.56
CA LYS A 272 -18.97 10.05 -25.58
C LYS A 272 -18.46 9.73 -26.99
N SER A 273 -17.28 9.14 -27.12
CA SER A 273 -16.71 8.69 -28.38
C SER A 273 -17.27 7.34 -28.87
N GLY A 274 -18.15 6.70 -28.10
CA GLY A 274 -18.78 5.43 -28.46
C GLY A 274 -17.89 4.19 -28.27
N LEU A 275 -16.87 4.29 -27.41
CA LEU A 275 -15.98 3.20 -26.99
C LEU A 275 -16.34 2.69 -25.60
#